data_AF-A0A2V6CD47-F1
#
_entry.id   AF-A0A2V6CD47-F1
#
_cell.length_a   1.000
_cell.length_b   1.000
_cell.length_c   1.000
_cell.angle_alpha   90.00
_cell.angle_beta   90.00
_cell.angle_gamma   90.00
#
_symmetry.space_group_name_H-M   'P 1'
#
loop_
_entity.id
_entity.type
_entity.pdbx_description
1 polymer ?
#
loop_
_entity_poly.entity_id
_entity_poly.type
_entity_poly.pdbx_seq_one_letter_code
_entity_poly.pdbx_strand_id
1 'polypeptide(L)'
;MKPCSRNRKRIAWLALDALDVQQARDLRAHLEACDGCRRYLAEISGVTEKLNVTEIEARIQASESFHQRVVGALRAEETASAWETLMAHLAVRLLHGRVVLPVIGAVVVVIAALSLFVQRPGNHLPASTVAQAVLKPNVKRELDPTISNYQMVANRSLEELDELLTRQGNRNPPPIPIYTASTLPRANAPD
;
A
#
# COMPACT_ATOMS: atom_id res chain seq x y z
N MET A 1 43.09 -6.70 -20.71
CA MET A 1 42.89 -8.12 -20.34
C MET A 1 41.50 -8.54 -20.75
N LYS A 2 41.31 -9.79 -21.18
CA LYS A 2 39.98 -10.31 -21.57
C LYS A 2 39.22 -10.76 -20.31
N PRO A 3 37.90 -10.47 -20.19
CA PRO A 3 37.10 -10.95 -19.05
C PRO A 3 36.91 -12.46 -19.13
N CYS A 4 36.80 -13.11 -17.96
CA CYS A 4 36.55 -14.55 -17.83
C CYS A 4 35.24 -14.92 -18.54
N SER A 5 35.30 -15.86 -19.48
CA SER A 5 34.15 -16.29 -20.30
C SER A 5 32.96 -16.73 -19.45
N ARG A 6 33.21 -17.50 -18.38
CA ARG A 6 32.17 -17.99 -17.45
C ARG A 6 31.38 -16.87 -16.77
N ASN A 7 32.00 -15.71 -16.51
CA ASN A 7 31.38 -14.64 -15.74
C ASN A 7 30.72 -13.55 -16.60
N ARG A 8 30.96 -13.51 -17.92
CA ARG A 8 30.44 -12.45 -18.80
C ARG A 8 28.92 -12.30 -18.70
N LYS A 9 28.18 -13.41 -18.79
CA LYS A 9 26.71 -13.41 -18.70
C LYS A 9 26.22 -12.94 -17.33
N ARG A 10 26.87 -13.41 -16.27
CA ARG A 10 26.55 -12.99 -14.89
C ARG A 10 26.88 -11.52 -14.66
N ILE A 11 27.92 -10.97 -15.28
CA ILE A 11 28.24 -9.54 -15.21
C ILE A 11 27.14 -8.71 -15.88
N ALA A 12 26.64 -9.13 -17.04
CA ALA A 12 25.52 -8.46 -17.70
C ALA A 12 24.25 -8.47 -16.83
N TRP A 13 23.94 -9.61 -16.20
CA TRP A 13 22.84 -9.70 -15.25
C TRP A 13 23.07 -8.83 -14.00
N LEU A 14 24.32 -8.65 -13.56
CA LEU A 14 24.63 -7.85 -12.38
C LEU A 14 24.38 -6.36 -12.67
N ALA A 15 24.72 -5.91 -13.87
CA ALA A 15 24.46 -4.54 -14.31
C ALA A 15 22.96 -4.22 -14.46
N LEU A 16 22.13 -5.25 -14.65
CA LEU A 16 20.66 -5.12 -14.76
C LEU A 16 19.94 -5.43 -13.43
N ASP A 17 20.69 -5.62 -12.34
CA ASP A 17 20.19 -6.03 -11.01
C ASP A 17 19.30 -7.29 -11.03
N ALA A 18 19.65 -8.24 -11.91
CA ALA A 18 18.86 -9.45 -12.20
C ALA A 18 19.46 -10.75 -11.64
N LEU A 19 20.50 -10.68 -10.78
CA LEU A 19 20.99 -11.86 -10.05
C LEU A 19 20.32 -11.97 -8.69
N ASP A 20 20.20 -13.21 -8.22
CA ASP A 20 19.92 -13.44 -6.81
C ASP A 20 21.08 -12.94 -5.92
N VAL A 21 20.72 -12.69 -4.65
CA VAL A 21 21.59 -12.09 -3.65
C VAL A 21 22.88 -12.90 -3.42
N GLN A 22 22.82 -14.24 -3.53
CA GLN A 22 24.00 -15.07 -3.32
C GLN A 22 24.93 -15.03 -4.52
N GLN A 23 24.39 -15.20 -5.73
CA GLN A 23 25.19 -15.12 -6.95
C GLN A 23 25.79 -13.73 -7.16
N ALA A 24 25.10 -12.67 -6.75
CA ALA A 24 25.63 -11.31 -6.80
C ALA A 24 26.81 -11.15 -5.84
N ARG A 25 26.72 -11.67 -4.60
CA ARG A 25 27.82 -11.65 -3.63
C ARG A 25 29.05 -12.42 -4.14
N ASP A 26 28.86 -13.63 -4.63
CA ASP A 26 29.96 -14.45 -5.15
C ASP A 26 30.66 -13.78 -6.34
N LEU A 27 29.89 -13.15 -7.24
CA LEU A 27 30.45 -12.44 -8.38
C LEU A 27 31.21 -11.17 -7.95
N ARG A 28 30.68 -10.41 -6.98
CA ARG A 28 31.37 -9.24 -6.41
C ARG A 28 32.70 -9.63 -5.79
N ALA A 29 32.76 -10.74 -5.05
CA ALA A 29 34.02 -11.25 -4.50
C ALA A 29 35.04 -11.58 -5.60
N HIS A 30 34.61 -12.17 -6.72
CA HIS A 30 35.49 -12.42 -7.87
C HIS A 30 35.99 -11.12 -8.53
N LEU A 31 35.14 -10.10 -8.63
CA LEU A 31 35.49 -8.81 -9.23
C LEU A 31 36.59 -8.09 -8.45
N GLU A 32 36.69 -8.30 -7.14
CA GLU A 32 37.79 -7.76 -6.33
C GLU A 32 39.17 -8.30 -6.71
N ALA A 33 39.23 -9.52 -7.25
CA ALA A 33 40.48 -10.17 -7.63
C ALA A 33 40.75 -10.16 -9.15
N CYS A 34 39.79 -9.72 -9.99
CA CYS A 34 39.90 -9.84 -11.44
C CYS A 34 39.67 -8.53 -12.19
N ASP A 35 40.75 -7.85 -12.57
CA ASP A 35 40.72 -6.59 -13.32
C ASP A 35 40.04 -6.71 -14.69
N GLY A 36 40.13 -7.87 -15.35
CA GLY A 36 39.48 -8.09 -16.64
C GLY A 36 37.95 -8.06 -16.52
N CYS A 37 37.42 -8.72 -15.50
CA CYS A 37 35.98 -8.71 -15.21
C CYS A 37 35.51 -7.36 -14.65
N ARG A 38 36.34 -6.68 -13.85
CA ARG A 38 36.03 -5.34 -13.32
C ARG A 38 35.87 -4.30 -14.42
N ARG A 39 36.80 -4.24 -15.38
CA ARG A 39 36.69 -3.34 -16.54
C ARG A 39 35.47 -3.66 -17.39
N TYR A 40 35.20 -4.94 -17.63
CA TYR A 40 34.03 -5.35 -18.42
C TYR A 40 32.71 -4.98 -17.72
N LEU A 41 32.62 -5.09 -16.40
CA LEU A 41 31.46 -4.60 -15.65
C LEU A 41 31.28 -3.08 -15.87
N ALA A 42 32.35 -2.29 -15.74
CA ALA A 42 32.28 -0.84 -15.96
C ALA A 42 31.81 -0.48 -17.38
N GLU A 43 32.26 -1.21 -18.41
CA GLU A 43 31.80 -1.03 -19.79
C GLU A 43 30.29 -1.29 -19.92
N ILE A 44 29.80 -2.41 -19.39
CA ILE A 44 28.37 -2.77 -19.46
C ILE A 44 27.52 -1.79 -18.65
N SER A 45 27.94 -1.45 -17.43
CA SER A 45 27.26 -0.46 -16.59
C SER A 45 27.17 0.91 -17.27
N GLY A 46 28.22 1.33 -17.97
CA GLY A 46 28.19 2.59 -18.74
C GLY A 46 27.22 2.56 -19.91
N VAL A 47 27.00 1.41 -20.56
CA VAL A 47 25.97 1.27 -21.60
C VAL A 47 24.58 1.31 -20.99
N THR A 48 24.34 0.58 -19.90
CA THR A 48 23.03 0.57 -19.23
C THR A 48 22.66 1.95 -18.69
N GLU A 49 23.63 2.70 -18.17
CA GLU A 49 23.42 4.08 -17.70
C GLU A 49 23.03 5.01 -18.86
N LYS A 50 23.73 4.95 -20.00
CA LYS A 50 23.36 5.74 -21.19
C LYS A 50 21.96 5.41 -21.70
N LEU A 51 21.57 4.13 -21.65
CA LEU A 51 20.22 3.71 -22.03
C LEU A 51 19.16 4.20 -21.03
N ASN A 52 19.50 4.31 -19.75
CA ASN A 52 18.60 4.81 -18.71
C ASN A 52 18.44 6.34 -18.76
N VAL A 53 19.52 7.07 -19.10
CA VAL A 53 19.51 8.53 -19.27
C VAL A 53 18.80 8.95 -20.55
N THR A 54 18.81 8.10 -21.57
CA THR A 54 17.96 8.30 -22.75
C THR A 54 16.53 8.12 -22.27
N GLU A 55 15.86 9.23 -21.96
CA GLU A 55 14.46 9.28 -21.53
C GLU A 55 13.60 8.68 -22.64
N ILE A 56 13.46 7.35 -22.63
CA ILE A 56 12.44 6.66 -23.38
C ILE A 56 11.17 7.14 -22.72
N GLU A 57 10.50 8.13 -23.33
CA GLU A 57 9.20 8.63 -22.87
C GLU A 57 8.39 7.44 -22.41
N ALA A 58 8.25 7.30 -21.09
CA ALA A 58 7.53 6.20 -20.50
C ALA A 58 6.09 6.42 -20.94
N ARG A 59 5.69 5.72 -22.02
CA ARG A 59 4.33 5.77 -22.58
C ARG A 59 3.28 5.37 -21.54
N ILE A 60 3.73 4.82 -20.42
CA ILE A 60 2.97 4.50 -19.23
C ILE A 60 3.26 5.60 -18.19
N GLN A 61 2.40 6.62 -18.13
CA GLN A 61 2.36 7.50 -16.96
C GLN A 61 1.85 6.69 -15.77
N ALA A 62 2.72 6.48 -14.78
CA ALA A 62 2.30 5.92 -13.50
C ALA A 62 1.31 6.89 -12.85
N SER A 63 0.16 6.39 -12.41
CA SER A 63 -0.85 7.23 -11.75
C SER A 63 -0.31 7.75 -10.43
N GLU A 64 -0.74 8.94 -10.01
CA GLU A 64 -0.37 9.52 -8.71
C GLU A 64 -0.73 8.57 -7.54
N SER A 65 -1.84 7.85 -7.66
CA SER A 65 -2.27 6.82 -6.70
C SER A 65 -1.34 5.61 -6.64
N PHE A 66 -0.63 5.28 -7.72
CA PHE A 66 0.41 4.25 -7.69
C PHE A 66 1.62 4.74 -6.90
N HIS A 67 2.07 5.97 -7.16
CA HIS A 67 3.19 6.56 -6.41
C HIS A 67 2.90 6.67 -4.91
N GLN A 68 1.72 7.15 -4.53
CA GLN A 68 1.32 7.24 -3.13
C GLN A 68 1.28 5.88 -2.44
N ARG A 69 0.77 4.84 -3.11
CA ARG A 69 0.76 3.47 -2.57
C ARG A 69 2.17 2.90 -2.41
N VAL A 70 3.05 3.08 -3.38
CA VAL A 70 4.44 2.61 -3.31
C VAL A 70 5.21 3.33 -2.20
N VAL A 71 5.11 4.65 -2.13
CA VAL A 71 5.74 5.43 -1.05
C VAL A 71 5.19 5.04 0.31
N GLY A 72 3.87 4.81 0.41
CA GLY A 72 3.24 4.34 1.64
C GLY A 72 3.75 2.96 2.07
N ALA A 73 3.85 2.02 1.13
CA ALA A 73 4.37 0.67 1.39
C ALA A 73 5.84 0.70 1.84
N LEU A 74 6.69 1.50 1.17
CA LEU A 74 8.10 1.64 1.54
C LEU A 74 8.27 2.21 2.95
N ARG A 75 7.50 3.25 3.31
CA ARG A 75 7.53 3.83 4.67
C ARG A 75 7.03 2.83 5.71
N ALA A 76 5.98 2.07 5.41
CA ALA A 76 5.46 1.06 6.32
C ALA A 76 6.53 0.00 6.65
N GLU A 77 7.25 -0.49 5.64
CA GLU A 77 8.34 -1.46 5.81
C GLU A 77 9.48 -0.89 6.68
N GLU A 78 9.88 0.36 6.44
CA GLU A 78 10.92 1.06 7.22
C GLU A 78 10.50 1.22 8.69
N THR A 79 9.24 1.60 8.94
CA THR A 79 8.70 1.72 10.31
C THR A 79 8.54 0.37 11.02
N ALA A 80 8.18 -0.69 10.28
CA ALA A 80 8.08 -2.04 10.82
C ALA A 80 9.46 -2.53 11.30
N SER A 81 10.51 -2.32 10.50
CA SER A 81 11.89 -2.66 10.87
C SER A 81 12.38 -1.91 12.13
N ALA A 82 12.04 -0.62 12.25
CA ALA A 82 12.37 0.16 13.43
C ALA A 82 11.62 -0.34 14.69
N TRP A 83 10.35 -0.71 14.54
CA TRP A 83 9.53 -1.26 15.63
C TRP A 83 10.02 -2.64 16.08
N GLU A 84 10.38 -3.52 15.13
CA GLU A 84 10.98 -4.82 15.41
C GLU A 84 12.30 -4.69 16.16
N THR A 85 13.13 -3.73 15.77
CA THR A 85 14.40 -3.44 16.46
C THR A 85 14.14 -2.98 17.90
N LEU A 86 13.18 -2.09 18.13
CA LEU A 86 12.80 -1.63 19.48
C LEU A 86 12.23 -2.77 20.34
N MET A 87 11.35 -3.59 19.77
CA MET A 87 10.77 -4.74 20.46
C MET A 87 11.82 -5.80 20.78
N ALA A 88 12.80 -6.04 19.91
CA ALA A 88 13.93 -6.92 20.20
C ALA A 88 14.77 -6.40 21.37
N HIS A 89 15.03 -5.08 21.45
CA HIS A 89 15.74 -4.49 22.57
C HIS A 89 14.95 -4.59 23.89
N LEU A 90 13.64 -4.33 23.85
CA LEU A 90 12.77 -4.47 25.03
C LEU A 90 12.64 -5.92 25.48
N ALA A 91 12.48 -6.86 24.55
CA ALA A 91 12.43 -8.30 24.82
C ALA A 91 13.74 -8.77 25.46
N VAL A 92 14.90 -8.43 24.89
CA VAL A 92 16.21 -8.78 25.50
C VAL A 92 16.37 -8.19 26.90
N ARG A 93 15.90 -6.95 27.12
CA ARG A 93 15.96 -6.29 28.42
C ARG A 93 15.00 -6.89 29.46
N LEU A 94 13.85 -7.40 29.02
CA LEU A 94 12.87 -8.08 29.87
C LEU A 94 13.24 -9.55 30.14
N LEU A 95 13.91 -10.21 29.19
CA LEU A 95 14.41 -11.58 29.33
C LEU A 95 15.69 -11.69 30.18
N HIS A 96 16.46 -10.60 30.38
CA HIS A 96 17.48 -10.52 31.42
C HIS A 96 16.80 -10.46 32.81
N GLY A 97 16.29 -11.61 33.24
CA GLY A 97 15.37 -11.85 34.36
C GLY A 97 15.94 -11.57 35.75
N ARG A 98 16.29 -10.32 36.04
CA ARG A 98 16.42 -9.79 37.41
C ARG A 98 15.84 -8.39 37.61
N VAL A 99 15.22 -7.79 36.58
CA VAL A 99 14.63 -6.43 36.67
C VAL A 99 13.13 -6.40 36.33
N VAL A 100 12.50 -7.57 36.14
CA VAL A 100 11.06 -7.66 35.83
C VAL A 100 10.18 -7.15 37.00
N LEU A 101 10.61 -7.33 38.26
CA LEU A 101 9.84 -6.88 39.42
C LEU A 101 9.79 -5.36 39.62
N PRO A 102 10.92 -4.61 39.61
CA PRO A 102 10.88 -3.17 39.87
C PRO A 102 10.24 -2.36 38.74
N VAL A 103 10.33 -2.81 37.49
CA VAL A 103 9.76 -2.07 36.34
C VAL A 103 8.24 -2.17 36.32
N ILE A 104 7.67 -3.36 36.55
CA ILE A 104 6.22 -3.53 36.65
C ILE A 104 5.69 -2.73 37.85
N GLY A 105 6.39 -2.78 38.99
CA GLY A 105 6.05 -1.97 40.16
C GLY A 105 6.06 -0.47 39.87
N ALA A 106 7.12 0.03 39.21
CA ALA A 106 7.20 1.44 38.83
C ALA A 106 6.09 1.86 37.86
N VAL A 107 5.77 1.03 36.86
CA VAL A 107 4.67 1.32 35.92
C VAL A 107 3.32 1.35 36.64
N VAL A 108 3.04 0.39 37.53
CA VAL A 108 1.81 0.39 38.33
C VAL A 108 1.74 1.63 39.23
N VAL A 109 2.84 2.02 39.87
CA VAL A 109 2.90 3.22 40.72
C VAL A 109 2.71 4.50 39.90
N VAL A 110 3.30 4.60 38.70
CA VAL A 110 3.12 5.75 37.80
C VAL A 110 1.68 5.81 37.29
N ILE A 111 1.08 4.69 36.89
CA ILE A 111 -0.33 4.63 36.48
C ILE A 111 -1.26 4.97 37.65
N ALA A 112 -0.98 4.49 38.86
CA ALA A 112 -1.75 4.80 40.05
C ALA A 112 -1.62 6.29 40.44
N ALA A 113 -0.41 6.85 40.38
CA ALA A 113 -0.16 8.26 40.63
C ALA A 113 -0.88 9.15 39.60
N LEU A 114 -0.81 8.81 38.31
CA LEU A 114 -1.55 9.50 37.25
C LEU A 114 -3.07 9.36 37.43
N SER A 115 -3.55 8.19 37.85
CA SER A 115 -4.99 7.96 38.12
C SER A 115 -5.49 8.76 39.31
N LEU A 116 -4.67 8.92 40.36
CA LEU A 116 -4.99 9.77 41.51
C LEU A 116 -4.97 11.27 41.14
N PHE A 117 -4.13 11.66 40.18
CA PHE A 117 -4.13 13.01 39.61
C PHE A 117 -5.38 13.26 38.74
N VAL A 118 -5.85 12.26 37.98
CA VAL A 118 -7.07 12.36 37.16
C VAL A 118 -8.35 12.20 37.99
N GLN A 119 -8.33 11.50 39.14
CA GLN A 119 -9.49 11.35 40.04
C GLN A 119 -9.68 12.50 41.04
N ARG A 120 -8.76 13.47 41.11
CA ARG A 120 -8.99 14.75 41.79
C ARG A 120 -9.36 15.87 40.81
N PRO A 121 -10.54 15.75 40.18
CA PRO A 121 -11.49 16.85 40.19
C PRO A 121 -12.78 16.38 40.86
N GLY A 122 -13.32 17.25 41.72
CA GLY A 122 -14.36 16.93 42.68
C GLY A 122 -15.64 16.34 42.09
N ASN A 123 -16.29 15.54 42.94
CA ASN A 123 -17.72 15.39 43.09
C ASN A 123 -18.53 15.14 41.80
N HIS A 124 -19.00 13.91 41.62
CA HIS A 124 -20.43 13.54 41.64
C HIS A 124 -20.61 12.12 41.06
N LEU A 125 -21.08 11.20 41.91
CA LEU A 125 -22.01 10.13 41.48
C LEU A 125 -23.35 10.82 41.13
N PRO A 126 -24.25 10.28 40.27
CA PRO A 126 -24.52 8.84 40.19
C PRO A 126 -24.85 8.26 38.78
N ALA A 127 -25.09 6.95 38.83
CA ALA A 127 -26.08 6.19 38.05
C ALA A 127 -25.64 5.51 36.74
N SER A 128 -25.60 4.18 36.86
CA SER A 128 -25.70 3.20 35.78
C SER A 128 -26.70 3.61 34.71
N THR A 129 -26.26 3.62 33.46
CA THR A 129 -27.14 3.50 32.31
C THR A 129 -26.59 2.41 31.41
N VAL A 130 -27.32 1.30 31.37
CA VAL A 130 -27.27 0.29 30.32
C VAL A 130 -27.46 1.03 28.99
N ALA A 131 -26.37 1.26 28.26
CA ALA A 131 -26.44 1.79 26.91
C ALA A 131 -26.74 0.62 25.97
N GLN A 132 -28.01 0.50 25.61
CA GLN A 132 -28.50 -0.33 24.51
C GLN A 132 -27.62 -0.13 23.28
N ALA A 133 -27.25 -1.26 22.67
CA ALA A 133 -26.69 -1.33 21.34
C ALA A 133 -27.57 -0.52 20.38
N VAL A 134 -27.08 0.66 19.99
CA VAL A 134 -27.66 1.44 18.92
C VAL A 134 -27.49 0.63 17.64
N LEU A 135 -28.63 0.18 17.10
CA LEU A 135 -28.75 -0.39 15.76
C LEU A 135 -27.98 0.48 14.76
N LYS A 136 -27.06 -0.16 14.01
CA LYS A 136 -26.52 0.40 12.76
C LYS A 136 -27.71 0.87 11.91
N PRO A 137 -27.79 2.16 11.51
CA PRO A 137 -28.82 2.56 10.58
C PRO A 137 -28.48 1.87 9.26
N ASN A 138 -29.33 0.92 8.89
CA ASN A 138 -29.35 0.23 7.60
C ASN A 138 -29.76 1.27 6.53
N VAL A 139 -28.85 2.17 6.21
CA VAL A 139 -29.03 3.14 5.13
C VAL A 139 -28.66 2.43 3.83
N LYS A 140 -29.53 1.51 3.40
CA LYS A 140 -29.62 1.09 1.99
C LYS A 140 -30.15 2.29 1.20
N ARG A 141 -29.30 3.29 0.98
CA ARG A 141 -29.55 4.29 -0.06
C ARG A 141 -29.21 3.62 -1.38
N GLU A 142 -30.24 3.46 -2.21
CA GLU A 142 -30.09 3.27 -3.65
C GLU A 142 -29.06 4.28 -4.16
N LEU A 143 -27.84 3.82 -4.39
CA LEU A 143 -26.82 4.60 -5.05
C LEU A 143 -27.11 4.52 -6.55
N ASP A 144 -27.25 5.67 -7.18
CA ASP A 144 -27.36 5.75 -8.63
C ASP A 144 -26.15 5.04 -9.27
N PRO A 145 -26.34 4.34 -10.41
CA PRO A 145 -25.28 3.63 -11.13
C PRO A 145 -24.31 4.61 -11.81
N THR A 146 -23.59 5.39 -11.01
CA THR A 146 -22.58 6.35 -11.45
C THR A 146 -21.19 5.82 -11.11
N ILE A 147 -20.22 6.14 -11.96
CA ILE A 147 -18.83 5.68 -11.83
C ILE A 147 -18.23 6.03 -10.45
N SER A 148 -18.50 7.24 -9.96
CA SER A 148 -18.03 7.70 -8.65
C SER A 148 -18.57 6.85 -7.49
N ASN A 149 -19.80 6.34 -7.60
CA ASN A 149 -20.40 5.50 -6.57
C ASN A 149 -19.75 4.11 -6.51
N TYR A 150 -19.44 3.48 -7.65
CA TYR A 150 -18.69 2.21 -7.67
C TYR A 150 -17.29 2.37 -7.10
N GLN A 151 -16.59 3.46 -7.44
CA GLN A 151 -15.25 3.72 -6.93
C GLN A 151 -15.25 3.88 -5.41
N MET A 152 -16.23 4.60 -4.86
CA MET A 152 -16.39 4.75 -3.41
C MET A 152 -16.62 3.40 -2.72
N VAL A 153 -17.46 2.53 -3.28
CA VAL A 153 -17.76 1.21 -2.69
C VAL A 153 -16.57 0.27 -2.82
N ALA A 154 -15.90 0.24 -3.97
CA ALA A 154 -14.69 -0.57 -4.20
C ALA A 154 -13.55 -0.21 -3.24
N ASN A 155 -13.40 1.08 -2.92
CA ASN A 155 -12.42 1.55 -1.94
C ASN A 155 -12.79 1.18 -0.49
N ARG A 156 -14.04 0.81 -0.22
CA ARG A 156 -14.52 0.41 1.11
C ARG A 156 -14.39 -1.10 1.33
N SER A 157 -14.90 -1.91 0.41
CA SER A 157 -14.70 -3.36 0.38
C SER A 157 -15.01 -3.96 -1.00
N LEU A 158 -14.36 -5.07 -1.34
CA LEU A 158 -14.61 -5.79 -2.59
C LEU A 158 -15.91 -6.59 -2.53
N GLU A 159 -16.28 -7.12 -1.37
CA GLU A 159 -17.52 -7.88 -1.16
C GLU A 159 -18.77 -7.00 -1.33
N GLU A 160 -18.73 -5.75 -0.84
CA GLU A 160 -19.85 -4.81 -1.01
C GLU A 160 -20.01 -4.35 -2.47
N LEU A 161 -18.89 -4.30 -3.21
CA LEU A 161 -18.91 -4.04 -4.66
C LEU A 161 -19.57 -5.20 -5.41
N ASP A 162 -19.20 -6.44 -5.10
CA ASP A 162 -19.77 -7.63 -5.74
C ASP A 162 -21.27 -7.76 -5.49
N GLU A 163 -21.73 -7.49 -4.25
CA GLU A 163 -23.15 -7.45 -3.92
C GLU A 163 -23.90 -6.37 -4.71
N LEU A 164 -23.29 -5.19 -4.86
CA LEU A 164 -23.86 -4.08 -5.61
C LEU A 164 -23.97 -4.42 -7.11
N LEU A 165 -22.93 -4.98 -7.71
CA LEU A 165 -22.92 -5.39 -9.12
C LEU A 165 -23.95 -6.50 -9.38
N THR A 166 -24.03 -7.49 -8.48
CA THR A 166 -25.03 -8.57 -8.55
C THR A 166 -26.44 -8.01 -8.47
N ARG A 167 -26.69 -7.06 -7.55
CA ARG A 167 -28.01 -6.43 -7.39
C ARG A 167 -28.41 -5.61 -8.61
N GLN A 168 -27.47 -4.92 -9.26
CA GLN A 168 -27.76 -4.13 -10.44
C GLN A 168 -27.90 -4.97 -11.71
N GLY A 169 -27.10 -6.03 -11.86
CA GLY A 169 -27.25 -7.00 -12.95
C GLY A 169 -28.61 -7.69 -12.92
N ASN A 170 -29.19 -7.87 -11.72
CA ASN A 170 -30.53 -8.41 -11.52
C ASN A 170 -31.66 -7.37 -11.63
N ARG A 171 -31.35 -6.09 -11.90
CA ARG A 171 -32.37 -5.04 -12.02
C ARG A 171 -32.95 -5.08 -13.45
N ASN A 172 -34.27 -5.29 -13.57
CA ASN A 172 -34.95 -5.21 -14.86
C ASN A 172 -34.74 -3.82 -15.48
N PRO A 173 -34.34 -3.73 -16.77
CA PRO A 173 -34.23 -2.44 -17.43
C PRO A 173 -35.61 -1.76 -17.44
N PRO A 174 -35.68 -0.43 -17.24
CA PRO A 174 -36.92 0.30 -17.48
C PRO A 174 -37.34 0.12 -18.95
N PRO A 175 -38.66 0.12 -19.24
CA PRO A 175 -39.14 0.01 -20.62
C PRO A 175 -38.50 1.11 -21.47
N ILE A 176 -37.82 0.69 -22.53
CA ILE A 176 -37.07 1.57 -23.43
C ILE A 176 -38.06 2.55 -24.07
N PRO A 177 -37.89 3.87 -23.92
CA PRO A 177 -38.66 4.82 -24.71
C PRO A 177 -38.30 4.63 -26.19
N ILE A 178 -39.30 4.26 -26.99
CA ILE A 178 -39.18 4.11 -28.43
C ILE A 178 -38.99 5.51 -29.01
N TYR A 179 -37.76 5.87 -29.36
CA TYR A 179 -37.47 7.08 -30.13
C TYR A 179 -37.52 6.74 -31.62
N THR A 180 -38.70 6.83 -32.23
CA THR A 180 -38.86 6.78 -33.69
C THR A 180 -38.60 8.16 -34.29
N ALA A 181 -37.55 8.28 -35.12
CA ALA A 181 -37.13 9.51 -35.78
C ALA A 181 -37.98 9.86 -37.03
N SER A 182 -39.28 9.57 -37.04
CA SER A 182 -40.12 9.63 -38.25
C SER A 182 -41.48 10.33 -38.07
N THR A 183 -41.53 11.41 -37.30
CA THR A 183 -42.68 12.35 -37.31
C THR A 183 -42.23 13.81 -37.31
N LEU A 184 -41.50 14.22 -38.36
CA LEU A 184 -41.48 15.64 -38.73
C LEU A 184 -42.80 15.96 -39.45
N PRO A 185 -43.66 16.86 -38.94
CA PRO A 185 -44.80 17.36 -39.69
C PRO A 185 -44.24 18.21 -40.83
N ARG A 186 -44.41 17.76 -42.06
CA ARG A 186 -44.20 18.57 -43.26
C ARG A 186 -45.28 19.66 -43.24
N ALA A 187 -44.89 20.88 -42.85
CA ALA A 187 -45.75 22.06 -42.97
C ALA A 187 -46.00 22.31 -44.46
N ASN A 188 -47.24 22.11 -44.90
CA ASN A 188 -47.71 22.57 -46.20
C ASN A 188 -47.89 24.09 -46.11
N ALA A 189 -47.19 24.83 -46.98
CA ALA A 189 -47.50 26.23 -47.25
C ALA A 189 -48.53 26.28 -48.40
N PRO A 190 -49.65 27.00 -48.27
CA PRO A 190 -50.54 27.31 -49.38
C PRO A 190 -50.03 28.50 -50.21
N ASP A 191 -50.52 28.56 -51.45
CA ASP A 191 -50.13 29.39 -52.61
C ASP A 191 -49.97 30.90 -52.37
#